data_AF-A0A853IBG5-F1
#
_entry.id   AF-A0A853IBG5-F1
#
_cell.length_a   1.000
_cell.length_b   1.000
_cell.length_c   1.000
_cell.angle_alpha   90.00
_cell.angle_beta   90.00
_cell.angle_gamma   90.00
#
_symmetry.space_group_name_H-M   'P 1'
#
loop_
_entity.id
_entity.type
_entity.pdbx_description
1 polymer ?
#
loop_
_entity_poly.entity_id
_entity_poly.type
_entity_poly.pdbx_seq_one_letter_code
_entity_poly.pdbx_strand_id
1 'polypeptide(L)'
;MNKAHFIDTNGNPAGGTTSGVGFAIGWQNGPLNKGDEKMPRNGAFVEDIISAAKDRLEFYQESKFCCDYNAEAIKHLESAINVLNSRTANREKRGVEGTHEV
;
A
#
# COMPACT_ATOMS: atom_id res chain seq x y z
N MET A 1 -10.84 14.57 5.63
CA MET A 1 -9.83 13.51 5.74
C MET A 1 -8.66 14.09 6.49
N ASN A 2 -8.19 13.42 7.53
CA ASN A 2 -7.03 13.83 8.32
C ASN A 2 -5.83 12.99 7.88
N LYS A 3 -4.67 13.63 7.73
CA LYS A 3 -3.42 12.96 7.35
C LYS A 3 -2.27 13.49 8.17
N ALA A 4 -1.40 12.59 8.61
CA ALA A 4 -0.15 12.91 9.25
C ALA A 4 0.91 11.96 8.67
N HIS A 5 1.86 12.50 7.91
CA HIS A 5 2.98 11.73 7.38
C HIS A 5 4.22 12.05 8.20
N PHE A 6 4.91 11.00 8.64
CA PHE A 6 6.08 11.16 9.49
C PHE A 6 7.34 10.98 8.65
N ILE A 7 8.40 11.69 9.05
CA ILE A 7 9.72 11.63 8.44
C ILE A 7 10.71 11.34 9.56
N ASP A 8 11.68 10.44 9.32
CA ASP A 8 12.73 10.14 10.27
C ASP A 8 13.80 11.25 10.32
N THR A 9 14.80 11.10 11.19
CA THR A 9 15.90 12.09 11.32
C THR A 9 16.76 12.22 10.06
N ASN A 10 16.67 11.27 9.12
CA ASN A 10 17.43 11.23 7.88
C ASN A 10 16.63 11.74 6.68
N GLY A 11 15.39 12.18 6.88
CA GLY A 11 14.53 12.64 5.80
C GLY A 11 13.75 11.53 5.08
N ASN A 12 13.80 10.28 5.55
CA ASN A 12 13.06 9.18 4.94
C ASN A 12 11.59 9.15 5.39
N PRO A 13 10.66 8.71 4.53
CA PRO A 13 9.29 8.43 4.94
C PRO A 13 9.24 7.39 6.08
N ALA A 14 8.63 7.75 7.21
CA ALA A 14 8.60 6.95 8.44
C ALA A 14 7.16 6.66 8.90
N GLY A 15 6.35 6.11 8.00
CA GLY A 15 4.95 5.79 8.26
C GLY A 15 4.06 7.02 8.38
N GLY A 16 3.15 7.01 9.36
CA GLY A 16 2.13 8.04 9.53
C GLY A 16 0.72 7.46 9.57
N THR A 17 -0.28 8.33 9.51
CA THR A 17 -1.68 7.96 9.53
C THR A 17 -2.50 8.68 8.46
N THR A 18 -3.58 8.04 8.02
CA THR A 18 -4.61 8.67 7.20
C THR A 18 -5.97 8.17 7.67
N SER A 19 -6.88 9.08 7.98
CA SER A 19 -8.20 8.73 8.51
C SER A 19 -9.32 9.61 7.98
N GLY A 20 -10.53 9.07 8.05
CA GLY A 20 -11.75 9.73 7.63
C GLY A 20 -12.97 9.05 8.21
N VAL A 21 -14.15 9.39 7.70
CA VAL A 21 -15.39 8.75 8.14
C VAL A 21 -15.34 7.27 7.74
N GLY A 22 -15.39 6.38 8.72
CA GLY A 22 -15.43 4.93 8.51
C GLY A 22 -14.07 4.25 8.24
N PHE A 23 -12.95 4.97 8.33
CA PHE A 23 -11.63 4.33 8.18
C PHE A 23 -10.50 5.06 8.93
N ALA A 24 -9.50 4.27 9.36
CA ALA A 24 -8.23 4.76 9.86
C ALA A 24 -7.12 3.81 9.39
N ILE A 25 -6.07 4.38 8.79
CA ILE A 25 -4.91 3.67 8.26
C ILE A 25 -3.70 4.12 9.05
N GLY A 26 -2.98 3.18 9.64
CA GLY A 26 -1.60 3.37 10.10
C GLY A 26 -0.65 2.83 9.05
N TRP A 27 0.20 3.68 8.48
CA TRP A 27 1.16 3.28 7.45
C TRP A 27 2.36 2.57 8.06
N GLN A 28 2.92 1.59 7.34
CA GLN A 28 4.15 0.92 7.73
C GLN A 28 5.23 1.95 8.07
N ASN A 29 5.73 1.85 9.30
CA ASN A 29 6.77 2.73 9.81
C ASN A 29 8.13 2.06 9.66
N GLY A 30 8.92 2.61 8.74
CA GLY A 30 10.28 2.19 8.48
C GLY A 30 10.39 0.87 7.70
N PRO A 31 11.63 0.46 7.43
CA PRO A 31 11.95 -0.69 6.61
C PRO A 31 11.55 -2.02 7.27
N LEU A 32 11.26 -3.05 6.47
CA LEU A 32 11.04 -4.41 6.97
C LEU A 32 12.35 -5.13 7.32
N ASN A 33 13.48 -4.69 6.76
CA ASN A 33 14.80 -5.26 6.98
C ASN A 33 15.72 -4.17 7.52
N LYS A 34 16.39 -4.42 8.64
CA LYS A 34 17.42 -3.54 9.20
C LYS A 34 18.70 -4.32 9.39
N GLY A 35 19.56 -4.31 8.37
CA GLY A 35 20.69 -5.25 8.31
C GLY A 35 20.18 -6.67 8.12
N ASP A 36 20.66 -7.61 8.93
CA ASP A 36 20.23 -9.01 8.89
C ASP A 36 18.92 -9.29 9.68
N GLU A 37 18.39 -8.28 10.38
CA GLU A 37 17.18 -8.43 11.17
C GLU A 37 15.91 -8.12 10.35
N LYS A 38 15.03 -9.12 10.26
CA LYS A 38 13.69 -8.95 9.70
C LYS A 38 12.73 -8.45 10.78
N MET A 39 12.26 -7.23 10.62
CA MET A 39 11.29 -6.61 11.52
C MET A 39 9.87 -7.07 11.16
N PRO A 40 9.00 -7.31 12.16
CA PRO A 40 7.60 -7.56 11.89
C PRO A 40 6.96 -6.32 11.26
N ARG A 41 6.06 -6.57 10.33
CA ARG A 41 5.21 -5.54 9.74
C ARG A 41 4.40 -4.85 10.85
N ASN A 42 4.40 -3.52 10.87
CA ASN A 42 3.80 -2.69 11.91
C ASN A 42 2.73 -1.71 11.37
N GLY A 43 2.47 -1.70 10.07
CA GLY A 43 1.42 -0.89 9.44
C GLY A 43 1.03 -1.36 8.04
N ALA A 44 0.13 -0.60 7.40
CA ALA A 44 -0.33 -0.79 6.04
C ALA A 44 0.73 -0.40 5.01
N PHE A 45 0.85 -1.19 3.95
CA PHE A 45 1.39 -0.75 2.67
C PHE A 45 0.26 -0.16 1.82
N VAL A 46 0.63 0.56 0.77
CA VAL A 46 -0.34 1.14 -0.16
C VAL A 46 -1.14 0.04 -0.86
N GLU A 47 -0.46 -1.05 -1.19
CA GLU A 47 -0.95 -2.24 -1.85
C GLU A 47 -2.09 -2.91 -1.05
N ASP A 48 -2.04 -2.90 0.30
CA ASP A 48 -3.14 -3.46 1.12
C ASP A 48 -4.42 -2.62 0.99
N ILE A 49 -4.28 -1.30 0.96
CA ILE A 49 -5.42 -0.39 0.86
C ILE A 49 -6.03 -0.42 -0.55
N ILE A 50 -5.19 -0.51 -1.57
CA ILE A 50 -5.65 -0.72 -2.96
C ILE A 50 -6.41 -2.05 -3.07
N SER A 51 -5.89 -3.12 -2.45
CA SER A 51 -6.55 -4.43 -2.46
C SER A 51 -7.89 -4.41 -1.73
N ALA A 52 -7.98 -3.74 -0.58
CA ALA A 52 -9.25 -3.57 0.14
C ALA A 52 -10.27 -2.75 -0.67
N ALA A 53 -9.83 -1.71 -1.37
CA ALA A 53 -10.71 -0.94 -2.25
C ALA A 53 -11.17 -1.77 -3.46
N LYS A 54 -10.27 -2.58 -4.04
CA LYS A 54 -10.57 -3.49 -5.15
C LYS A 54 -11.62 -4.53 -4.73
N ASP A 55 -11.40 -5.24 -3.63
CA ASP A 55 -12.32 -6.24 -3.06
C ASP A 55 -13.74 -5.64 -2.86
N ARG A 56 -13.80 -4.41 -2.35
CA ARG A 56 -15.09 -3.72 -2.17
C ARG A 56 -15.81 -3.43 -3.49
N LEU A 57 -15.07 -3.08 -4.54
CA LEU A 57 -15.65 -2.86 -5.87
C LEU A 57 -16.04 -4.18 -6.55
N GLU A 58 -15.27 -5.24 -6.38
CA GLU A 58 -15.62 -6.59 -6.86
C GLU A 58 -16.94 -7.05 -6.25
N PHE A 59 -17.11 -6.86 -4.93
CA PHE A 59 -18.39 -7.14 -4.27
C PHE A 59 -19.59 -6.38 -4.89
N TYR A 60 -19.41 -5.12 -5.29
CA TYR A 60 -20.45 -4.38 -6.00
C TYR A 60 -20.66 -4.91 -7.42
N GLN A 61 -19.58 -5.22 -8.12
CA GLN A 61 -19.58 -5.71 -9.49
C GLN A 61 -20.20 -7.11 -9.63
N GLU A 62 -20.13 -7.94 -8.60
CA GLU A 62 -20.78 -9.26 -8.54
C GLU A 62 -22.26 -9.19 -8.16
N SER A 63 -22.72 -8.01 -7.71
CA SER A 63 -24.10 -7.81 -7.27
C SER A 63 -24.98 -7.18 -8.37
N LYS A 64 -26.25 -6.92 -8.04
CA LYS A 64 -27.16 -6.13 -8.90
C LYS A 64 -26.70 -4.69 -9.16
N PHE A 65 -25.66 -4.22 -8.47
CA PHE A 65 -25.06 -2.90 -8.63
C PHE A 65 -23.85 -2.91 -9.58
N CYS A 66 -23.70 -3.97 -10.39
CA CYS A 66 -22.66 -4.04 -11.41
C CYS A 66 -22.80 -2.91 -12.44
N CYS A 67 -21.67 -2.35 -12.87
CA CYS A 67 -21.65 -1.31 -13.89
C CYS A 67 -20.26 -1.19 -14.54
N ASP A 68 -20.20 -0.53 -15.71
CA ASP A 68 -18.94 -0.39 -16.45
C ASP A 68 -17.88 0.41 -15.68
N TYR A 69 -18.29 1.39 -14.89
CA TYR A 69 -17.39 2.19 -14.07
C TYR A 69 -16.72 1.38 -12.94
N ASN A 70 -17.47 0.46 -12.31
CA ASN A 70 -16.89 -0.44 -11.31
C ASN A 70 -15.84 -1.35 -11.98
N ALA A 71 -16.17 -1.93 -13.13
CA ALA A 71 -15.27 -2.80 -13.88
C ALA A 71 -14.01 -2.06 -14.36
N GLU A 72 -14.13 -0.81 -14.82
CA GLU A 72 -12.99 0.04 -15.20
C GLU A 72 -12.11 0.38 -13.99
N ALA A 73 -12.71 0.77 -12.86
CA ALA A 73 -11.98 1.06 -11.64
C ALA A 73 -11.21 -0.17 -11.13
N ILE A 74 -11.82 -1.37 -11.15
CA ILE A 74 -11.14 -2.63 -10.79
C ILE A 74 -9.89 -2.84 -11.64
N LYS A 75 -9.98 -2.68 -12.97
CA LYS A 75 -8.82 -2.82 -13.88
C LYS A 75 -7.69 -1.85 -13.54
N HIS A 76 -8.02 -0.61 -13.18
CA HIS A 76 -7.01 0.37 -12.77
C HIS A 76 -6.35 0.03 -11.44
N LEU A 77 -7.11 -0.48 -10.46
CA LEU A 77 -6.56 -0.94 -9.18
C LEU A 77 -5.65 -2.15 -9.38
N GLU A 78 -6.02 -3.09 -10.26
CA GLU A 78 -5.17 -4.23 -10.64
C GLU A 78 -3.88 -3.78 -11.31
N SER A 79 -3.97 -2.82 -12.24
CA SER A 79 -2.80 -2.23 -12.89
C SER A 79 -1.87 -1.57 -11.86
N ALA A 80 -2.43 -0.83 -10.90
CA ALA A 80 -1.65 -0.23 -9.82
C ALA A 80 -0.95 -1.29 -8.95
N ILE A 81 -1.65 -2.35 -8.55
CA ILE A 81 -1.05 -3.47 -7.80
C ILE A 81 0.11 -4.10 -8.59
N ASN A 82 -0.08 -4.36 -9.89
CA ASN A 82 0.95 -4.96 -10.73
C ASN A 82 2.21 -4.09 -10.85
N VAL A 83 2.04 -2.78 -11.01
CA VAL A 83 3.16 -1.82 -11.04
C VAL A 83 3.89 -1.80 -9.68
N LEU A 84 3.15 -1.81 -8.57
CA LEU A 84 3.73 -1.79 -7.23
C LEU A 84 4.48 -3.09 -6.90
N ASN A 85 3.92 -4.24 -7.26
CA ASN A 85 4.61 -5.54 -7.14
C ASN A 85 5.88 -5.60 -8.01
N SER A 86 5.83 -5.04 -9.21
CA SER A 86 7.01 -4.96 -10.09
C SER A 86 8.12 -4.10 -9.48
N ARG A 87 7.74 -3.01 -8.81
CA ARG A 87 8.68 -2.17 -8.03
C ARG A 87 9.31 -2.97 -6.89
N THR A 88 8.52 -3.73 -6.12
CA THR A 88 9.04 -4.59 -5.04
C THR A 88 10.01 -5.63 -5.59
N ALA A 89 9.63 -6.37 -6.64
CA ALA A 89 10.50 -7.35 -7.29
C ALA A 89 11.78 -6.74 -7.86
N ASN A 90 11.73 -5.50 -8.37
CA ASN A 90 12.92 -4.78 -8.80
C ASN A 90 13.86 -4.48 -7.62
N ARG A 91 13.32 -4.07 -6.47
CA ARG A 91 14.10 -3.82 -5.25
C ARG A 91 14.70 -5.11 -4.70
N GLU A 92 13.98 -6.22 -4.73
CA GLU A 92 14.50 -7.54 -4.34
C GLU A 92 15.68 -7.95 -5.22
N LYS A 93 15.56 -7.82 -6.55
CA LYS A 93 16.63 -8.12 -7.51
C LYS A 93 17.90 -7.29 -7.26
N ARG A 94 17.75 -6.10 -6.69
CA ARG A 94 18.84 -5.18 -6.36
C ARG A 94 19.38 -5.40 -4.94
N GLY A 95 18.76 -6.27 -4.15
CA GLY A 95 19.14 -6.53 -2.76
C GLY A 95 18.73 -5.41 -1.78
N VAL A 96 17.84 -4.50 -2.19
CA VAL A 96 17.43 -3.32 -1.41
C VAL A 96 15.96 -3.37 -0.97
N GLU A 97 15.31 -4.52 -1.12
CA GLU A 97 13.95 -4.70 -0.60
C GLU A 97 13.93 -4.54 0.91
N GLY A 98 12.90 -3.83 1.39
CA GLY A 98 12.74 -3.61 2.81
C GLY A 98 13.83 -2.76 3.45
N THR A 99 14.64 -2.01 2.69
CA THR A 99 15.61 -1.01 3.22
C THR A 99 15.26 0.40 2.73
N HIS A 100 15.98 1.43 3.22
CA HIS A 100 15.90 2.79 2.68
C HIS A 100 16.86 3.04 1.51
N GLU A 101 17.57 2.02 1.05
CA GLU A 101 18.50 2.17 -0.07
C GLU A 101 17.72 2.37 -1.37
N VAL A 102 18.19 3.32 -2.18
CA VAL A 102 17.57 3.70 -3.45
C VAL A 102 17.94 2.74 -4.52
#